data_AF-A0A521KHA2-F1
#
_entry.id   AF-A0A521KHA2-F1
#
_cell.length_a   1.000
_cell.length_b   1.000
_cell.length_c   1.000
_cell.angle_alpha   90.00
_cell.angle_beta   90.00
_cell.angle_gamma   90.00
#
_symmetry.space_group_name_H-M   'P 1'
#
loop_
_entity.id
_entity.type
_entity.pdbx_description
1 polymer ?
#
loop_
_entity_poly.entity_id
_entity_poly.type
_entity_poly.pdbx_seq_one_letter_code
_entity_poly.pdbx_strand_id
1 'polypeptide(L)'
;MASYAVLIGYTGIVSLIERVTGADLGLLQQGNGIPDSPANTSLVWLVLGISVAAVAPLGEELFFRAFVFRGLEIRFGFVAAALVSGLVFAAFHGNLGVAIPFFGIGVIFAWAYHASGSLWTTVAAHAIFNTVAFVATLAGVAS
;
A
#
# COMPACT_ATOMS: atom_id res chain seq x y z
N MET A 1 0.14 -18.56 -7.69
CA MET A 1 1.54 -18.55 -8.20
C MET A 1 2.09 -17.13 -8.40
N ALA A 2 1.32 -16.13 -8.86
CA ALA A 2 1.81 -14.76 -9.05
C ALA A 2 1.87 -13.87 -7.77
N SER A 3 0.99 -14.09 -6.78
CA SER A 3 1.04 -13.39 -5.48
C SER A 3 2.24 -13.81 -4.62
N TYR A 4 2.62 -15.09 -4.73
CA TYR A 4 3.88 -15.59 -4.18
C TYR A 4 5.08 -14.88 -4.79
N ALA A 5 5.08 -14.54 -6.08
CA ALA A 5 6.22 -13.83 -6.67
C ALA A 5 6.39 -12.41 -6.11
N VAL A 6 5.30 -11.72 -5.76
CA VAL A 6 5.35 -10.37 -5.17
C VAL A 6 5.72 -10.42 -3.69
N LEU A 7 5.13 -11.34 -2.91
CA LEU A 7 5.49 -11.54 -1.51
C LEU A 7 6.89 -12.15 -1.36
N ILE A 8 7.22 -13.23 -2.05
CA ILE A 8 8.58 -13.82 -2.05
C ILE A 8 9.59 -12.81 -2.62
N GLY A 9 9.21 -12.01 -3.62
CA GLY A 9 10.05 -10.93 -4.12
C GLY A 9 10.30 -9.86 -3.04
N TYR A 10 9.25 -9.40 -2.36
CA TYR A 10 9.33 -8.44 -1.28
C TYR A 10 10.11 -8.99 -0.06
N THR A 11 9.69 -10.13 0.49
CA THR A 11 10.35 -10.80 1.62
C THR A 11 11.78 -11.21 1.27
N GLY A 12 12.03 -11.61 0.02
CA GLY A 12 13.36 -11.96 -0.50
C GLY A 12 14.27 -10.74 -0.62
N ILE A 13 13.76 -9.60 -1.09
CA ILE A 13 14.50 -8.33 -1.13
C ILE A 13 14.81 -7.85 0.29
N VAL A 14 13.83 -7.89 1.21
CA VAL A 14 14.02 -7.55 2.62
C VAL A 14 15.11 -8.44 3.24
N SER A 15 14.98 -9.76 3.08
CA SER A 15 15.95 -10.74 3.60
C SER A 15 17.36 -10.56 3.02
N LEU A 16 17.46 -10.17 1.74
CA LEU A 16 18.75 -9.91 1.10
C LEU A 16 19.41 -8.65 1.67
N ILE A 17 18.64 -7.59 1.89
CA ILE A 17 19.14 -6.35 2.47
C ILE A 17 19.59 -6.58 3.92
N GLU A 18 18.83 -7.31 4.73
CA GLU A 18 19.24 -7.71 6.09
C GLU A 18 20.60 -8.42 6.07
N ARG A 19 20.78 -9.37 5.16
CA ARG A 19 22.02 -10.15 5.04
C ARG A 19 23.22 -9.33 4.58
N VAL A 20 23.02 -8.34 3.72
CA VAL A 20 24.10 -7.50 3.18
C VAL A 20 24.46 -6.35 4.12
N THR A 21 23.47 -5.78 4.81
CA THR A 21 23.64 -4.57 5.61
C THR A 21 23.73 -4.83 7.11
N GLY A 22 23.29 -5.99 7.58
CA GLY A 22 23.15 -6.31 9.00
C GLY A 22 22.02 -5.55 9.69
N ALA A 23 21.18 -4.83 8.94
CA ALA A 23 20.02 -4.13 9.49
C ALA A 23 18.95 -5.14 9.91
N ASP A 24 18.33 -4.93 11.08
CA ASP A 24 17.13 -5.66 11.50
C ASP A 24 15.91 -5.07 10.79
N LEU A 25 15.39 -5.81 9.82
CA LEU A 25 14.24 -5.43 9.01
C LEU A 25 13.05 -6.38 9.28
N GLY A 26 13.01 -7.05 10.44
CA GLY A 26 11.92 -7.95 10.82
C GLY A 26 10.56 -7.25 10.89
N LEU A 27 10.55 -5.94 11.17
CA LEU A 27 9.36 -5.08 11.10
C LEU A 27 8.83 -4.88 9.67
N LEU A 28 9.66 -5.09 8.63
CA LEU A 28 9.25 -5.09 7.22
C LEU A 28 8.51 -6.37 6.88
N GLN A 29 8.86 -7.47 7.55
CA GLN A 29 8.26 -8.78 7.32
C GLN A 29 6.86 -8.87 7.94
N GLN A 30 6.56 -8.02 8.93
CA GLN A 30 5.23 -7.91 9.55
C GLN A 30 4.26 -7.12 8.66
N GLY A 31 3.87 -7.72 7.53
CA GLY A 31 2.83 -7.20 6.65
C GLY A 31 1.42 -7.44 7.22
N ASN A 32 0.71 -6.34 7.49
CA ASN A 32 -0.72 -6.21 7.82
C ASN A 32 -1.22 -7.00 9.05
N GLY A 33 -1.12 -6.36 10.21
CA GLY A 33 -1.76 -6.79 11.45
C GLY A 33 -3.29 -6.65 11.40
N ILE A 34 -3.97 -7.66 10.89
CA ILE A 34 -5.30 -8.00 11.41
C ILE A 34 -5.05 -9.03 12.50
N PRO A 35 -5.24 -8.71 13.79
CA PRO A 35 -5.01 -9.67 14.86
C PRO A 35 -5.94 -10.86 14.67
N ASP A 36 -5.40 -12.06 14.50
CA ASP A 36 -6.19 -13.29 14.50
C ASP A 36 -6.76 -13.49 15.90
N SER A 37 -8.07 -13.25 16.03
CA SER A 37 -8.82 -13.43 17.26
C SER A 37 -9.94 -14.44 17.02
N PRO A 38 -10.26 -15.31 18.00
CA PRO A 38 -11.47 -16.15 17.96
C PRO A 38 -12.78 -15.36 17.75
N ALA A 39 -12.74 -14.03 17.93
CA ALA A 39 -13.86 -13.11 17.66
C ALA A 39 -14.01 -12.72 16.17
N ASN A 40 -13.03 -13.01 15.31
CA ASN A 40 -13.09 -12.67 13.88
C ASN A 40 -13.97 -13.69 13.14
N THR A 41 -15.28 -13.48 13.23
CA THR A 41 -16.29 -14.25 12.47
C THR A 41 -16.14 -14.04 10.97
N SER A 42 -16.75 -14.90 10.16
CA SER A 42 -16.82 -14.73 8.69
C SER A 42 -17.39 -13.36 8.27
N LEU A 43 -18.30 -12.80 9.07
CA LEU A 43 -18.83 -11.45 8.87
C LEU A 43 -17.76 -10.37 9.09
N VAL A 44 -16.91 -10.50 10.11
CA VAL A 44 -15.80 -9.57 10.37
C VAL A 44 -14.82 -9.59 9.21
N TRP A 45 -14.42 -10.77 8.73
CA TRP A 45 -13.53 -10.91 7.58
C TRP A 45 -14.13 -10.34 6.30
N LEU A 46 -15.44 -10.50 6.08
CA LEU A 46 -16.13 -9.90 4.95
C LEU A 46 -16.10 -8.36 5.02
N VAL A 47 -16.39 -7.78 6.18
CA VAL A 47 -16.37 -6.32 6.39
C VAL A 47 -14.95 -5.76 6.21
N LEU A 48 -13.94 -6.43 6.76
CA LEU A 48 -12.53 -6.05 6.58
C LEU A 48 -12.11 -6.15 5.11
N GLY A 49 -12.50 -7.22 4.42
CA GLY A 49 -12.22 -7.39 3.00
C GLY A 49 -12.82 -6.27 2.15
N ILE A 50 -14.09 -5.91 2.37
CA ILE A 50 -14.72 -4.77 1.68
C ILE A 50 -14.00 -3.46 2.01
N SER A 51 -13.61 -3.26 3.26
CA SER A 51 -12.92 -2.05 3.70
C SER A 51 -11.56 -1.90 3.01
N VAL A 52 -10.76 -2.97 2.99
CA VAL A 52 -9.42 -2.99 2.38
C VAL A 52 -9.48 -2.92 0.85
N ALA A 53 -10.47 -3.58 0.23
CA ALA A 53 -10.58 -3.67 -1.22
C ALA A 53 -11.24 -2.45 -1.87
N ALA A 54 -12.10 -1.71 -1.15
CA ALA A 54 -12.90 -0.63 -1.74
C ALA A 54 -12.86 0.68 -0.95
N VAL A 55 -13.20 0.62 0.35
CA VAL A 55 -13.39 1.84 1.16
C VAL A 55 -12.08 2.60 1.36
N ALA A 56 -11.02 1.89 1.78
CA ALA A 56 -9.71 2.48 2.02
C ALA A 56 -9.07 3.01 0.71
N PRO A 57 -8.97 2.24 -0.39
CA PRO A 57 -8.45 2.76 -1.65
C PRO A 57 -9.19 4.01 -2.15
N LEU A 58 -10.52 4.06 -2.04
CA LEU A 58 -11.29 5.22 -2.44
C LEU A 58 -10.96 6.44 -1.57
N GLY A 59 -11.00 6.29 -0.25
CA GLY A 59 -10.73 7.38 0.69
C GLY A 59 -9.30 7.90 0.59
N GLU A 60 -8.34 7.00 0.50
CA GLU A 60 -6.93 7.32 0.39
C GLU A 60 -6.63 8.05 -0.93
N GLU A 61 -7.09 7.55 -2.08
CA GLU A 61 -6.82 8.23 -3.35
C GLU A 61 -7.55 9.58 -3.45
N LEU A 62 -8.75 9.73 -2.88
CA LEU A 62 -9.41 11.04 -2.75
C LEU A 62 -8.55 12.03 -1.97
N PHE A 63 -7.99 11.62 -0.84
CA PHE A 63 -7.16 12.50 -0.01
C PHE A 63 -5.79 12.75 -0.63
N PHE A 64 -5.02 11.71 -0.94
CA PHE A 64 -3.64 11.86 -1.36
C PHE A 64 -3.51 12.33 -2.82
N ARG A 65 -4.43 11.94 -3.72
CA ARG A 65 -4.37 12.34 -5.14
C ARG A 65 -5.22 13.54 -5.45
N ALA A 66 -6.53 13.44 -5.21
CA ALA A 66 -7.45 14.49 -5.61
C ALA A 66 -7.28 15.77 -4.79
N PHE A 67 -6.86 15.66 -3.52
CA PHE A 67 -6.58 16.81 -2.66
C PHE A 67 -5.08 17.16 -2.59
N VAL A 68 -4.23 16.33 -1.98
CA VAL A 68 -2.81 16.67 -1.72
C VAL A 68 -2.01 16.83 -3.02
N PHE A 69 -1.94 15.78 -3.85
CA PHE A 69 -1.15 15.82 -5.09
C PHE A 69 -1.65 16.90 -6.04
N ARG A 70 -2.96 16.93 -6.35
CA ARG A 70 -3.51 17.90 -7.29
C ARG A 70 -3.30 19.35 -6.82
N GLY A 71 -3.49 19.61 -5.53
CA GLY A 71 -3.25 20.94 -4.95
C GLY A 71 -1.80 21.38 -5.07
N LEU A 72 -0.85 20.47 -4.81
CA LEU A 72 0.58 20.76 -4.93
C LEU A 72 1.03 20.88 -6.37
N GLU A 73 0.50 20.05 -7.27
CA GLU A 73 0.88 19.99 -8.67
C GLU A 73 0.62 21.33 -9.37
N ILE A 74 -0.54 21.95 -9.10
CA ILE A 74 -0.92 23.25 -9.65
C ILE A 74 0.11 24.34 -9.28
N ARG A 75 0.75 24.22 -8.12
CA ARG A 75 1.64 25.26 -7.58
C ARG A 75 3.13 24.99 -7.80
N PHE A 76 3.54 23.73 -7.72
CA PHE A 76 4.95 23.31 -7.64
C PHE A 76 5.36 22.33 -8.76
N GLY A 77 4.42 21.94 -9.62
CA GLY A 77 4.65 21.00 -10.71
C GLY A 77 4.63 19.54 -10.27
N PHE A 78 4.63 18.65 -11.26
CA PHE A 78 4.45 17.21 -11.10
C PHE A 78 5.44 16.58 -10.12
N VAL A 79 6.75 16.82 -10.30
CA VAL A 79 7.80 16.11 -9.56
C VAL A 79 7.69 16.40 -8.06
N ALA A 80 7.62 17.68 -7.67
CA ALA A 80 7.50 18.06 -6.26
C ALA A 80 6.19 17.54 -5.65
N ALA A 81 5.08 17.64 -6.38
CA ALA A 81 3.78 17.15 -5.92
C ALA A 81 3.77 15.63 -5.72
N ALA A 82 4.35 14.86 -6.64
CA ALA A 82 4.42 13.41 -6.56
C ALA A 82 5.28 12.96 -5.37
N LEU A 83 6.44 13.57 -5.17
CA LEU A 83 7.32 13.25 -4.05
C LEU A 83 6.67 13.60 -2.70
N VAL A 84 6.08 14.79 -2.57
CA VAL A 84 5.44 15.19 -1.30
C VAL A 84 4.20 14.34 -1.03
N SER A 85 3.34 14.11 -2.03
CA SER A 85 2.16 13.24 -1.89
C SER A 85 2.55 11.80 -1.52
N GLY A 86 3.62 11.26 -2.14
CA GLY A 86 4.15 9.95 -1.79
C GLY A 86 4.72 9.90 -0.37
N LEU A 87 5.39 10.95 0.09
CA LEU A 87 5.93 11.02 1.45
C LEU A 87 4.82 11.09 2.50
N VAL A 88 3.79 11.91 2.24
CA VAL A 88 2.62 12.02 3.11
C VAL A 88 1.85 10.69 3.15
N PHE A 89 1.73 9.99 2.03
CA PHE A 89 1.15 8.64 1.95
C PHE A 89 1.94 7.64 2.82
N ALA A 90 3.26 7.59 2.67
CA ALA A 90 4.11 6.70 3.47
C ALA A 90 4.03 7.01 4.97
N ALA A 91 4.05 8.28 5.34
CA ALA A 91 3.97 8.73 6.73
C ALA A 91 2.62 8.37 7.37
N PHE A 92 1.51 8.47 6.62
CA PHE A 92 0.17 8.13 7.11
C PHE A 92 0.05 6.68 7.58
N HIS A 93 0.83 5.76 7.00
CA HIS A 93 0.81 4.35 7.35
C HIS A 93 1.56 4.03 8.66
N GLY A 94 2.33 4.97 9.21
CA GLY A 94 2.90 4.86 10.57
C GLY A 94 3.93 3.74 10.78
N ASN A 95 4.34 3.01 9.75
CA ASN A 95 5.31 1.94 9.84
C ASN A 95 6.59 2.34 9.08
N LEU A 96 7.62 2.74 9.84
CA LEU A 96 8.94 3.13 9.30
C LEU A 96 9.60 2.02 8.49
N GLY A 97 9.25 0.78 8.81
CA GLY A 97 9.70 -0.34 8.04
C GLY A 97 9.27 -0.23 6.58
N VAL A 98 7.97 -0.23 6.34
CA VAL A 98 7.43 -0.18 4.97
C VAL A 98 7.39 1.23 4.37
N ALA A 99 8.01 2.20 5.02
CA ALA A 99 7.96 3.60 4.58
C ALA A 99 8.57 3.80 3.17
N ILE A 100 9.70 3.16 2.86
CA ILE A 100 10.32 3.26 1.53
C ILE A 100 9.42 2.67 0.43
N PRO A 101 8.92 1.42 0.54
CA PRO A 101 8.01 0.89 -0.47
C PRO A 101 6.68 1.66 -0.56
N PHE A 102 6.14 2.16 0.56
CA PHE A 102 4.92 2.98 0.53
C PHE A 102 5.14 4.37 -0.06
N PHE A 103 6.33 4.94 0.12
CA PHE A 103 6.71 6.17 -0.58
C PHE A 103 6.73 5.91 -2.10
N GLY A 104 7.37 4.82 -2.54
CA GLY A 104 7.42 4.43 -3.94
C GLY A 104 6.04 4.21 -4.55
N ILE A 105 5.16 3.45 -3.89
CA ILE A 105 3.80 3.22 -4.41
C ILE A 105 2.99 4.51 -4.45
N GLY A 106 3.14 5.39 -3.45
CA GLY A 106 2.49 6.70 -3.44
C GLY A 106 2.91 7.59 -4.62
N VAL A 107 4.20 7.57 -4.99
CA VAL A 107 4.71 8.26 -6.19
C VAL A 107 4.16 7.63 -7.47
N ILE A 108 4.10 6.30 -7.56
CA ILE A 108 3.55 5.58 -8.72
C ILE A 108 2.06 5.91 -8.90
N PHE A 109 1.28 5.97 -7.83
CA PHE A 109 -0.13 6.34 -7.87
C PHE A 109 -0.33 7.82 -8.24
N ALA A 110 0.53 8.72 -7.78
CA ALA A 110 0.55 10.11 -8.25
C ALA A 110 0.83 10.20 -9.76
N TRP A 111 1.81 9.44 -10.25
CA TRP A 111 2.10 9.34 -11.68
C TRP A 111 0.92 8.76 -12.48
N ALA A 112 0.31 7.67 -12.01
CA ALA A 112 -0.83 7.03 -12.68
C ALA A 112 -2.03 7.99 -12.77
N TYR A 113 -2.31 8.75 -11.70
CA TYR A 113 -3.35 9.76 -11.71
C TYR A 113 -3.05 10.92 -12.69
N HIS A 114 -1.80 11.39 -12.71
CA HIS A 114 -1.35 12.43 -13.63
C HIS A 114 -1.47 11.99 -15.10
N ALA A 115 -0.95 10.80 -15.41
CA ALA A 115 -0.88 10.28 -16.77
C ALA A 115 -2.26 9.90 -17.33
N SER A 116 -3.14 9.36 -16.48
CA SER A 116 -4.50 8.96 -16.90
C SER A 116 -5.52 10.09 -16.87
N GLY A 117 -5.27 11.14 -16.08
CA GLY A 117 -6.26 12.17 -15.78
C GLY A 117 -7.48 11.68 -15.01
N SER A 118 -7.50 10.41 -14.56
CA SER A 118 -8.65 9.74 -13.96
C SER A 118 -8.32 9.21 -12.58
N LEU A 119 -9.08 9.66 -11.57
CA LEU A 119 -8.92 9.14 -10.22
C LEU A 119 -9.28 7.64 -10.15
N TRP A 120 -10.24 7.21 -10.97
CA TRP A 120 -10.70 5.82 -11.01
C TRP A 120 -9.63 4.84 -11.47
N THR A 121 -8.71 5.25 -12.34
CA THR A 121 -7.57 4.43 -12.75
C THR A 121 -6.70 4.09 -11.55
N THR A 122 -6.39 5.09 -10.72
CA THR A 122 -5.56 4.90 -9.53
C THR A 122 -6.31 4.18 -8.41
N VAL A 123 -7.59 4.50 -8.19
CA VAL A 123 -8.45 3.79 -7.23
C VAL A 123 -8.54 2.31 -7.56
N ALA A 124 -8.73 1.94 -8.83
CA ALA A 124 -8.78 0.55 -9.25
C ALA A 124 -7.42 -0.14 -9.06
N ALA A 125 -6.31 0.51 -9.43
CA ALA A 125 -4.96 -0.04 -9.22
C ALA A 125 -4.68 -0.28 -7.72
N HIS A 126 -5.03 0.66 -6.86
CA HIS A 126 -4.88 0.56 -5.42
C HIS A 126 -5.79 -0.53 -4.83
N ALA A 127 -7.06 -0.58 -5.23
CA ALA A 127 -7.99 -1.64 -4.84
C ALA A 127 -7.48 -3.04 -5.21
N ILE A 128 -6.94 -3.21 -6.41
CA ILE A 128 -6.33 -4.48 -6.85
C ILE A 128 -5.13 -4.82 -5.98
N PHE A 129 -4.23 -3.86 -5.75
CA PHE A 129 -3.04 -4.07 -4.91
C PHE A 129 -3.42 -4.52 -3.49
N ASN A 130 -4.36 -3.82 -2.86
CA ASN A 130 -4.84 -4.14 -1.51
C ASN A 130 -5.60 -5.47 -1.47
N THR A 131 -6.41 -5.77 -2.48
CA THR A 131 -7.14 -7.04 -2.56
C THR A 131 -6.18 -8.22 -2.69
N VAL A 132 -5.14 -8.10 -3.54
CA VAL A 132 -4.12 -9.15 -3.68
C VAL A 132 -3.37 -9.37 -2.37
N ALA A 133 -3.00 -8.29 -1.67
CA ALA A 133 -2.36 -8.38 -0.36
C ALA A 133 -3.28 -9.04 0.68
N PHE A 134 -4.55 -8.62 0.75
CA PHE A 134 -5.54 -9.15 1.69
C PHE A 134 -5.83 -10.64 1.45
N VAL A 135 -6.04 -11.06 0.19
CA VAL A 135 -6.23 -12.47 -0.16
C VAL A 135 -4.99 -13.29 0.18
N ALA A 136 -3.78 -12.75 -0.01
CA ALA A 136 -2.56 -13.43 0.38
C ALA A 136 -2.46 -13.61 1.91
N THR A 137 -2.87 -12.61 2.70
CA THR A 137 -2.98 -12.74 4.17
C THR A 137 -3.96 -13.85 4.55
N LEU A 138 -5.16 -13.86 3.98
CA LEU A 138 -6.15 -14.91 4.27
C LEU A 138 -5.65 -16.32 3.92
N ALA A 139 -4.93 -16.46 2.81
CA ALA A 139 -4.36 -17.73 2.40
C ALA A 139 -3.21 -18.21 3.31
N GLY A 140 -2.48 -17.30 3.96
CA GLY A 140 -1.42 -17.61 4.91
C GLY A 140 -1.89 -17.81 6.36
N VAL A 141 -3.05 -17.28 6.73
CA VAL A 141 -3.71 -17.54 8.02
C VAL A 141 -4.45 -18.89 8.02
N ALA A 142 -4.85 -19.38 6.84
CA ALA A 142 -5.51 -20.68 6.66
C ALA A 142 -4.53 -21.88 6.49
N SER A 143 -3.23 -21.67 6.73
CA SER A 143 -2.16 -22.69 6.66
C SER A 143 -1.44 -22.84 7.98
#